data_AF-S4NNI0-F1
#
_entry.id   AF-S4NNI0-F1
#
_cell.length_a   1.000
_cell.length_b   1.000
_cell.length_c   1.000
_cell.angle_alpha   90.00
_cell.angle_beta   90.00
_cell.angle_gamma   90.00
#
_symmetry.space_group_name_H-M   'P 1'
#
loop_
_entity.id
_entity.type
_entity.pdbx_description
1 polymer ?
#
loop_
_entity_poly.entity_id
_entity_poly.type
_entity_poly.pdbx_seq_one_letter_code
_entity_poly.pdbx_strand_id
1 'polypeptide(L)'
;RPPPALSVNYSIEDKTYGEDDKYGRRERGGGYSGPLSEFREKSNFRPSIKLEYVDDDGRPLCAKEAFRYLSHKFHGKGPGKNKQEKRIKKAQQEGLMKKMSSTDTPLNTLQMLQQKQKETHSPFVVLSGAKRDANN
;
A
#
# COMPACT_ATOMS: atom_id res chain seq x y z
N ARG A 1 1.54 33.44 9.29
CA ARG A 1 1.22 31.99 9.40
C ARG A 1 2.55 31.23 9.28
N PRO A 2 3.04 30.54 10.32
CA PRO A 2 4.27 29.76 10.22
C PRO A 2 4.05 28.52 9.32
N PRO A 3 5.11 28.02 8.65
CA PRO A 3 5.00 26.85 7.76
C PRO A 3 4.78 25.55 8.56
N PRO A 4 4.06 24.55 8.01
CA PRO A 4 3.88 23.27 8.66
C PRO A 4 5.22 22.52 8.75
N ALA A 5 5.54 21.99 9.93
CA ALA A 5 6.70 21.14 10.15
C ALA A 5 6.60 19.87 9.29
N LEU A 6 7.68 19.54 8.58
CA LEU A 6 7.80 18.33 7.77
C LEU A 6 7.76 17.09 8.68
N SER A 7 6.94 16.10 8.32
CA SER A 7 6.89 14.81 9.02
C SER A 7 8.19 14.05 8.77
N VAL A 8 8.94 13.78 9.83
CA VAL A 8 10.13 12.91 9.78
C VAL A 8 9.64 11.46 9.77
N ASN A 9 9.74 10.82 8.61
CA ASN A 9 9.39 9.41 8.46
C ASN A 9 10.52 8.56 9.07
N TYR A 10 10.24 7.86 10.16
CA TYR A 10 11.16 6.89 10.75
C TYR A 10 10.92 5.52 10.13
N SER A 11 11.82 5.08 9.26
CA SER A 11 11.85 3.70 8.75
C SER A 11 12.73 2.84 9.65
N ILE A 12 12.15 1.78 10.22
CA ILE A 12 12.93 0.76 10.93
C ILE A 12 13.62 -0.10 9.86
N GLU A 13 14.91 0.11 9.67
CA GLU A 13 15.72 -0.73 8.79
C GLU A 13 15.95 -2.10 9.42
N ASP A 14 15.57 -3.16 8.70
CA ASP A 14 15.88 -4.55 9.05
C ASP A 14 17.40 -4.76 8.96
N LYS A 15 18.11 -4.70 10.08
CA LYS A 15 19.37 -5.44 10.22
C LYS A 15 19.02 -6.92 10.30
N THR A 16 18.84 -7.57 9.15
CA THR A 16 18.84 -9.03 9.07
C THR A 16 20.25 -9.49 9.43
N TYR A 17 20.51 -9.69 10.72
CA TYR A 17 21.72 -10.37 11.18
C TYR A 17 21.67 -11.78 10.62
N GLY A 18 22.46 -12.02 9.57
CA GLY A 18 22.76 -13.36 9.12
C GLY A 18 23.49 -14.10 10.24
N GLU A 19 23.02 -15.32 10.51
CA GLU A 19 23.83 -16.49 10.90
C GLU A 19 25.30 -16.18 11.25
N ASP A 20 25.55 -15.73 12.48
CA ASP A 20 26.87 -15.79 13.15
C ASP A 20 26.68 -15.64 14.69
N ASP A 21 25.71 -16.36 15.26
CA ASP A 21 25.41 -16.38 16.70
C ASP A 21 26.38 -17.26 17.52
N LYS A 22 27.69 -17.04 17.39
CA LYS A 22 28.70 -17.72 18.25
C LYS A 22 29.58 -16.84 19.11
N TYR A 23 29.39 -15.52 19.15
CA TYR A 23 30.20 -14.64 20.02
C TYR A 23 29.43 -13.63 20.91
N GLY A 24 28.09 -13.64 20.95
CA GLY A 24 27.32 -12.65 21.72
C GLY A 24 27.01 -12.97 23.20
N ARG A 25 27.34 -14.17 23.69
CA ARG A 25 26.89 -14.67 25.02
C ARG A 25 27.76 -14.19 26.20
N ARG A 26 28.23 -12.94 26.21
CA ARG A 26 28.90 -12.34 27.38
C ARG A 26 28.42 -10.97 27.81
N GLU A 27 27.49 -10.34 27.09
CA GLU A 27 26.95 -9.01 27.44
C GLU A 27 25.42 -9.04 27.59
N ARG A 28 24.89 -10.05 28.28
CA ARG A 28 23.46 -10.11 28.67
C ARG A 28 23.32 -9.82 30.17
N GLY A 29 23.93 -8.71 30.60
CA GLY A 29 23.92 -8.27 32.00
C GLY A 29 23.79 -6.76 32.18
N GLY A 30 23.49 -6.00 31.13
CA GLY A 30 23.34 -4.54 31.18
C GLY A 30 22.03 -4.13 30.53
N GLY A 31 21.11 -3.57 31.31
CA GLY A 31 19.78 -3.18 30.88
C GLY A 31 19.80 -2.27 29.66
N TYR A 32 18.83 -2.49 28.77
CA TYR A 32 18.31 -1.54 27.79
C TYR A 32 17.68 -0.32 28.52
N SER A 33 18.45 0.33 29.38
CA SER A 33 18.09 1.52 30.13
C SER A 33 19.16 2.55 29.86
N GLY A 34 19.17 3.07 28.62
CA GLY A 34 19.76 4.37 28.38
C GLY A 34 19.07 5.41 29.29
N PRO A 35 19.72 6.53 29.63
CA PRO A 35 19.11 7.53 30.51
C PRO A 35 17.74 7.94 29.96
N LEU A 36 16.67 7.62 30.70
CA LEU A 36 15.34 8.17 30.45
C LEU A 36 15.38 9.63 30.87
N SER A 37 15.88 10.49 29.97
CA SER A 37 15.79 11.94 30.13
C SER A 37 14.32 12.31 30.19
N GLU A 38 13.81 12.65 31.37
CA GLU A 38 12.44 13.10 31.55
C GLU A 38 12.23 14.38 30.75
N PHE A 39 11.45 14.29 29.67
CA PHE A 39 11.22 15.36 28.72
C PHE A 39 10.26 16.43 29.31
N ARG A 40 10.72 17.15 30.33
CA ARG A 40 9.92 18.15 31.07
C ARG A 40 9.67 19.46 30.32
N GLU A 41 10.46 19.77 29.28
CA GLU A 41 10.41 21.06 28.57
C GLU A 41 9.18 21.23 27.67
N LYS A 42 8.36 20.20 27.51
CA LYS A 42 7.23 20.19 26.58
C LYS A 42 5.92 19.78 27.25
N SER A 43 5.65 20.28 28.46
CA SER A 43 4.42 20.03 29.24
C SER A 43 3.12 20.31 28.45
N ASN A 44 3.16 21.23 27.48
CA ASN A 44 2.02 21.60 26.63
C ASN A 44 2.10 21.05 25.18
N PHE A 45 3.09 20.21 24.85
CA PHE A 45 3.22 19.66 23.51
C PHE A 45 2.30 18.45 23.34
N ARG A 46 1.19 18.67 22.63
CA ARG A 46 0.26 17.61 22.23
C ARG A 46 0.37 17.36 20.73
N PRO A 47 1.35 16.55 20.28
CA PRO A 47 1.47 16.22 18.88
C PRO A 47 0.24 15.40 18.44
N SER A 48 -0.37 15.76 17.32
CA SER A 48 -1.37 14.92 16.67
C SER A 48 -0.64 13.79 15.93
N ILE A 49 -0.45 12.66 16.61
CA ILE A 49 0.26 11.51 16.03
C ILE A 49 -0.71 10.75 15.12
N LYS A 50 -0.33 10.60 13.85
CA LYS A 50 -1.01 9.71 12.90
C LYS A 50 -0.07 8.55 12.58
N LEU A 51 -0.53 7.34 12.84
CA LEU A 51 0.20 6.13 12.51
C LEU A 51 -0.22 5.67 11.12
N GLU A 52 0.69 5.79 10.16
CA GLU A 52 0.48 5.34 8.78
C GLU A 52 1.48 4.23 8.47
N TYR A 53 1.00 3.20 7.78
CA TYR A 53 1.83 2.10 7.30
C TYR A 53 2.01 2.27 5.81
N VAL A 54 3.24 2.26 5.34
CA VAL A 54 3.60 2.37 3.92
C VAL A 54 4.31 1.10 3.46
N ASP A 55 4.10 0.71 2.21
CA ASP A 55 4.90 -0.33 1.57
C ASP A 55 6.21 0.22 0.99
N ASP A 56 7.02 -0.68 0.41
CA ASP A 56 8.32 -0.35 -0.18
C ASP A 56 8.19 0.61 -1.38
N ASP A 57 7.02 0.65 -2.02
CA ASP A 57 6.66 1.56 -3.11
C ASP A 57 6.11 2.91 -2.61
N GLY A 58 6.06 3.11 -1.28
CA GLY A 58 5.57 4.33 -0.63
C GLY A 58 4.05 4.49 -0.63
N ARG A 59 3.30 3.44 -0.99
CA ARG A 59 1.84 3.45 -0.98
C ARG A 59 1.33 3.20 0.44
N PRO A 60 0.35 3.98 0.93
CA PRO A 60 -0.28 3.69 2.22
C PRO A 60 -1.02 2.36 2.17
N LEU A 61 -0.70 1.48 3.11
CA LEU A 61 -1.26 0.15 3.27
C LEU A 61 -2.55 0.22 4.11
N CYS A 62 -3.52 -0.62 3.74
CA CYS A 62 -4.68 -0.87 4.58
C CYS A 62 -4.26 -1.63 5.86
N ALA A 63 -5.00 -1.49 6.96
CA ALA A 63 -4.71 -2.17 8.23
C ALA A 63 -4.47 -3.70 8.07
N LYS A 64 -5.24 -4.37 7.21
CA LYS A 64 -5.08 -5.81 6.91
C LYS A 64 -3.76 -6.10 6.19
N GLU A 65 -3.33 -5.19 5.32
CA GLU A 65 -2.09 -5.36 4.55
C GLU A 65 -0.88 -5.01 5.40
N ALA A 66 -0.98 -3.97 6.22
CA ALA A 66 0.00 -3.60 7.24
C ALA A 66 0.26 -4.75 8.22
N PHE A 67 -0.80 -5.35 8.80
CA PHE A 67 -0.65 -6.50 9.68
C PHE A 67 0.07 -7.66 8.98
N ARG A 68 -0.28 -7.96 7.73
CA ARG A 68 0.38 -9.04 6.97
C ARG A 68 1.84 -8.72 6.67
N TYR A 69 2.15 -7.47 6.32
CA TYR A 69 3.51 -7.02 6.07
C TYR A 69 4.36 -7.19 7.34
N LEU A 70 3.91 -6.63 8.47
CA LEU A 70 4.55 -6.78 9.77
C LEU A 70 4.67 -8.24 10.20
N SER A 71 3.63 -9.06 9.99
CA SER A 71 3.67 -10.49 10.34
C SER A 71 4.70 -11.27 9.53
N HIS A 72 4.78 -11.03 8.21
CA HIS A 72 5.78 -11.70 7.37
C HIS A 72 7.20 -11.24 7.69
N LYS A 73 7.38 -9.94 8.02
CA LYS A 73 8.65 -9.39 8.48
C LYS A 73 9.07 -10.02 9.81
N PHE A 74 8.16 -10.09 10.78
CA PHE A 74 8.40 -10.67 12.09
C PHE A 74 8.71 -12.18 12.03
N HIS A 75 7.94 -12.95 11.26
CA HIS A 75 8.14 -14.40 11.17
C HIS A 75 9.14 -14.85 10.10
N GLY A 76 9.65 -13.94 9.26
CA GLY A 76 10.56 -14.25 8.14
C GLY A 76 9.94 -15.12 7.03
N LYS A 77 8.66 -15.48 7.13
CA LYS A 77 7.95 -16.35 6.20
C LYS A 77 7.05 -15.52 5.29
N GLY A 78 7.57 -15.25 4.09
CA GLY A 78 6.85 -14.50 3.07
C GLY A 78 5.73 -15.29 2.40
N PRO A 79 4.83 -14.61 1.66
CA PRO A 79 3.85 -15.26 0.82
C PRO A 79 4.55 -15.96 -0.36
N GLY A 80 4.05 -17.12 -0.79
CA GLY A 80 4.57 -17.81 -1.98
C GLY A 80 4.41 -17.00 -3.28
N LYS A 81 5.21 -17.33 -4.31
CA LYS A 81 5.33 -16.59 -5.59
C LYS A 81 3.99 -16.22 -6.22
N ASN A 82 3.10 -17.19 -6.43
CA ASN A 82 1.78 -16.94 -7.05
C ASN A 82 0.93 -15.92 -6.28
N LYS A 83 1.05 -15.87 -4.94
CA LYS A 83 0.33 -14.89 -4.11
C LYS A 83 0.96 -13.50 -4.21
N GLN A 84 2.28 -13.44 -4.35
CA GLN A 84 3.01 -12.18 -4.54
C GLN A 84 2.67 -11.59 -5.92
N GLU A 85 2.78 -12.37 -6.98
CA GLU A 85 2.44 -11.96 -8.35
C GLU A 85 0.99 -11.47 -8.48
N LYS A 86 0.01 -12.21 -7.93
CA LYS A 86 -1.39 -11.77 -7.91
C LYS A 86 -1.57 -10.43 -7.21
N ARG A 87 -0.84 -10.20 -6.11
CA ARG A 87 -0.95 -8.93 -5.36
C ARG A 87 -0.30 -7.78 -6.13
N ILE A 88 0.87 -8.00 -6.71
CA ILE A 88 1.55 -7.00 -7.56
C ILE A 88 0.63 -6.61 -8.73
N LYS A 89 0.05 -7.59 -9.43
CA LYS A 89 -0.88 -7.34 -10.54
C LYS A 89 -2.10 -6.54 -10.09
N LYS A 90 -2.69 -6.86 -8.94
CA LYS A 90 -3.82 -6.09 -8.38
C LYS A 90 -3.41 -4.65 -8.06
N ALA A 91 -2.27 -4.45 -7.41
CA ALA A 91 -1.77 -3.13 -7.05
C ALA A 91 -1.48 -2.27 -8.30
N GLN A 92 -0.88 -2.86 -9.33
CA GLN A 92 -0.65 -2.23 -10.63
C GLN A 92 -1.96 -1.86 -11.32
N GLN A 93 -2.94 -2.77 -11.35
CA GLN A 93 -4.25 -2.50 -11.94
C GLN A 93 -4.99 -1.37 -11.22
N GLU A 94 -5.00 -1.36 -9.88
CA GLU A 94 -5.58 -0.28 -9.09
C GLU A 94 -4.86 1.05 -9.34
N GLY A 95 -3.52 1.02 -9.41
CA GLY A 95 -2.72 2.20 -9.73
C GLY A 95 -3.02 2.74 -11.12
N LEU A 96 -3.22 1.85 -12.10
CA LEU A 96 -3.61 2.22 -13.45
C LEU A 96 -5.02 2.82 -13.45
N MET A 97 -6.00 2.13 -12.86
CA MET A 97 -7.39 2.62 -12.78
C MET A 97 -7.50 3.99 -12.11
N LYS A 98 -6.71 4.26 -11.07
CA LYS A 98 -6.69 5.58 -10.40
C LYS A 98 -6.06 6.68 -11.27
N LYS A 99 -5.13 6.33 -12.15
CA LYS A 99 -4.51 7.25 -13.11
C LYS A 99 -5.38 7.47 -14.36
N MET A 100 -6.27 6.53 -14.68
CA MET A 100 -7.14 6.65 -15.84
C MET A 100 -8.18 7.75 -15.60
N SER A 101 -8.27 8.69 -16.56
CA SER A 101 -9.32 9.70 -16.61
C SER A 101 -10.69 9.02 -16.70
N SER A 102 -11.68 9.55 -15.99
CA SER A 102 -13.07 9.04 -15.93
C SER A 102 -13.80 8.95 -17.27
N THR A 103 -13.17 9.38 -18.37
CA THR A 103 -13.78 9.49 -19.70
C THR A 103 -13.48 8.33 -20.63
N ASP A 104 -12.51 7.46 -20.36
CA ASP A 104 -12.33 6.28 -21.23
C ASP A 104 -11.73 5.08 -20.50
N THR A 105 -12.41 3.94 -20.66
CA THR A 105 -11.91 2.65 -20.20
C THR A 105 -10.78 2.20 -21.13
N PRO A 106 -9.88 1.30 -20.71
CA PRO A 106 -8.79 0.81 -21.59
C PRO A 106 -9.30 0.15 -22.88
N LEU A 107 -10.58 -0.19 -22.96
CA LEU A 107 -11.22 -0.77 -24.14
C LEU A 107 -11.80 0.31 -25.09
N ASN A 108 -11.57 1.60 -24.81
CA ASN A 108 -12.02 2.73 -25.64
C ASN A 108 -13.56 2.76 -25.82
N THR A 109 -14.28 2.27 -24.81
CA THR A 109 -15.72 1.99 -24.91
C THR A 109 -16.53 3.25 -25.13
N LEU A 110 -16.10 4.38 -24.57
CA LEU A 110 -16.86 5.63 -24.68
C LEU A 110 -16.83 6.15 -26.12
N GLN A 111 -15.67 6.09 -26.80
CA GLN A 111 -15.58 6.44 -28.21
C GLN A 111 -16.46 5.56 -29.09
N MET A 112 -16.47 4.24 -28.84
CA MET A 112 -17.33 3.31 -29.58
C MET A 112 -18.82 3.62 -29.40
N LEU A 113 -19.25 3.92 -28.17
CA LEU A 113 -20.65 4.27 -27.90
C LEU A 113 -21.05 5.58 -28.58
N GLN A 114 -20.19 6.60 -28.54
CA GLN A 114 -20.44 7.87 -29.24
C GLN A 114 -20.50 7.67 -30.75
N GLN A 115 -19.63 6.82 -31.32
CA GLN A 115 -19.67 6.49 -32.74
C GLN A 115 -20.97 5.79 -33.11
N LYS A 116 -21.44 4.85 -32.28
CA LYS A 116 -22.72 4.16 -32.53
C LYS A 116 -23.91 5.11 -32.46
N GLN A 117 -23.96 6.02 -31.48
CA GLN A 117 -25.01 7.07 -31.39
C GLN A 117 -25.03 7.97 -32.63
N LYS A 118 -23.85 8.33 -33.16
CA LYS A 118 -23.73 9.13 -34.40
C LYS A 118 -24.21 8.35 -35.62
N GLU A 119 -23.88 7.06 -35.71
CA GLU A 119 -24.26 6.17 -36.81
C GLU A 119 -25.76 5.88 -36.81
N THR A 120 -26.36 5.60 -35.65
CA THR A 120 -27.79 5.30 -35.52
C THR A 120 -28.65 6.56 -35.41
N HIS A 121 -28.02 7.72 -35.31
CA HIS A 121 -28.67 9.01 -35.01
C HIS A 121 -29.60 8.95 -33.80
N SER A 122 -29.29 8.09 -32.82
CA SER A 122 -30.07 7.94 -31.59
C SER A 122 -29.28 8.49 -30.39
N PRO A 123 -29.92 9.25 -29.49
CA PRO A 123 -29.26 9.77 -28.29
C PRO A 123 -28.94 8.68 -27.25
N PHE A 124 -29.42 7.46 -27.45
CA PHE A 124 -29.18 6.31 -26.58
C PHE A 124 -28.59 5.14 -27.36
N VAL A 125 -27.86 4.27 -26.66
CA VAL A 125 -27.40 2.96 -27.15
C VAL A 125 -28.01 1.89 -26.24
N VAL A 126 -28.73 0.93 -26.83
CA VAL A 126 -29.24 -0.22 -26.07
C VAL A 126 -28.16 -1.28 -26.04
N LEU A 127 -27.55 -1.48 -24.86
CA LEU A 127 -26.63 -2.57 -24.62
C LEU A 127 -27.44 -3.82 -24.25
N SER A 128 -27.82 -4.61 -25.26
CA SER A 128 -28.43 -5.91 -25.01
C SER A 128 -27.37 -6.83 -24.41
N GLY A 129 -27.51 -7.11 -23.11
CA GLY A 129 -26.72 -8.13 -22.44
C GLY A 129 -27.17 -9.50 -22.93
N ALA A 130 -26.64 -9.97 -24.06
CA ALA A 130 -26.63 -11.40 -24.31
C ALA A 130 -25.78 -12.02 -23.19
N LYS A 131 -26.44 -12.63 -22.20
CA LYS A 131 -25.78 -13.65 -21.39
C LYS A 131 -25.20 -14.63 -22.42
N ARG A 132 -23.87 -14.67 -22.52
CA ARG A 132 -23.22 -15.81 -23.17
C ARG A 132 -23.54 -16.99 -22.27
N ASP A 133 -24.62 -17.68 -22.58
CA ASP A 133 -24.81 -19.02 -22.07
C ASP A 133 -23.58 -19.79 -22.54
N ALA A 134 -22.73 -20.15 -21.59
CA ALA A 134 -21.56 -20.97 -21.83
C ALA A 134 -22.06 -22.37 -22.21
N ASN A 135 -22.29 -22.60 -23.51
CA ASN A 135 -22.50 -23.91 -24.09
C ASN A 135 -22.22 -23.84 -25.60
N ASN A 136 -20.93 -23.93 -25.96
CA ASN A 136 -20.35 -24.98 -26.80
C ASN A 136 -18.85 -24.70 -26.94
#